data_AF-A0A4U5PF88-F1
#
_entry.id   AF-A0A4U5PF88-F1
#
_cell.length_a   1.000
_cell.length_b   1.000
_cell.length_c   1.000
_cell.angle_alpha   90.00
_cell.angle_beta   90.00
_cell.angle_gamma   90.00
#
_symmetry.space_group_name_H-M   'P 1'
#
loop_
_entity.id
_entity.type
_entity.pdbx_description
1 polymer ?
#
loop_
_entity_poly.entity_id
_entity_poly.type
_entity_poly.pdbx_seq_one_letter_code
_entity_poly.pdbx_strand_id
1 'polypeptide(L)'
;MTSVAGFLALFFLLFTLQESLSCPICGQPPYEGQWGAWSGWGTCVYAYGTYSETRMRYCSSSECPGGDGSESRACNPIPSIPPQCDTCGCSMCQNTPPPCISCGRKKRLAMQAKLLDIKKEYLGRQNKG
;
A
#
# COMPACT_ATOMS: atom_id res chain seq x y z
N MET A 1 -5.29 -68.88 41.19
CA MET A 1 -5.61 -68.78 39.75
C MET A 1 -6.43 -67.51 39.57
N THR A 2 -5.77 -66.38 39.36
CA THR A 2 -6.45 -65.08 39.18
C THR A 2 -7.06 -65.04 37.77
N SER A 3 -8.35 -64.70 37.70
CA SER A 3 -9.15 -64.76 36.47
C SER A 3 -8.61 -63.78 35.42
N VAL A 4 -7.93 -64.32 34.40
CA VAL A 4 -7.39 -63.57 33.25
C VAL A 4 -8.47 -62.87 32.42
N ALA A 5 -9.73 -63.33 32.52
CA ALA A 5 -10.87 -62.73 31.83
C ALA A 5 -11.25 -61.34 32.39
N GLY A 6 -11.08 -61.12 33.70
CA GLY A 6 -11.37 -59.83 34.33
C GLY A 6 -10.37 -58.74 33.96
N PHE A 7 -9.09 -59.11 33.81
CA PHE A 7 -8.03 -58.18 33.41
C PHE A 7 -8.16 -57.77 31.94
N LEU A 8 -8.53 -58.68 31.04
CA LEU A 8 -8.76 -58.35 29.64
C LEU A 8 -10.00 -57.46 29.45
N ALA A 9 -11.06 -57.67 30.23
CA ALA A 9 -12.24 -56.81 30.21
C ALA A 9 -11.94 -55.38 30.71
N LEU A 10 -11.16 -55.24 31.79
CA LEU A 10 -10.71 -53.94 32.28
C LEU A 10 -9.73 -53.25 31.32
N PHE A 11 -8.85 -54.00 30.65
CA PHE A 11 -7.97 -53.46 29.61
C PHE A 11 -8.76 -53.02 28.38
N PHE A 12 -9.77 -53.77 27.96
CA PHE A 12 -10.68 -53.38 26.87
C PHE A 12 -11.46 -52.11 27.23
N LEU A 13 -11.97 -52.00 28.46
CA LEU A 13 -12.69 -50.81 28.94
C LEU A 13 -11.77 -49.58 29.04
N LEU A 14 -10.52 -49.75 29.48
CA LEU A 14 -9.51 -48.67 29.49
C LEU A 14 -9.06 -48.29 28.08
N PHE A 15 -8.94 -49.25 27.16
CA PHE A 15 -8.58 -49.00 25.77
C PHE A 15 -9.70 -48.27 25.00
N THR A 16 -10.97 -48.51 25.35
CA THR A 16 -12.11 -47.76 24.78
C THR A 16 -12.30 -46.34 25.33
N LEU A 17 -11.60 -45.96 26.40
CA LEU A 17 -11.60 -44.59 26.93
C LEU A 17 -10.55 -43.69 26.28
N GLN A 18 -9.69 -44.23 25.41
CA GLN A 18 -8.71 -43.48 24.62
C GLN A 18 -9.31 -43.01 23.30
N GLU A 19 -10.40 -42.24 23.29
CA GLU A 19 -10.74 -41.44 22.11
C GLU A 19 -11.34 -40.08 22.48
N SER A 20 -10.86 -39.07 21.75
CA SER A 20 -11.31 -37.68 21.67
C SER A 20 -10.76 -36.64 22.66
N LEU A 21 -9.43 -36.61 22.84
CA LEU A 21 -8.71 -35.35 23.12
C LEU A 21 -8.37 -34.57 21.82
N SER A 22 -9.12 -34.81 20.75
CA SER A 22 -9.08 -33.96 19.56
C SER A 22 -9.79 -32.66 19.89
N CYS A 23 -9.01 -31.62 20.21
CA CYS A 23 -9.52 -30.27 20.36
C CYS A 23 -10.25 -29.92 19.05
N PRO A 24 -11.58 -29.68 19.07
CA PRO A 24 -12.37 -29.52 17.85
C PRO A 24 -11.97 -28.29 17.04
N ILE A 25 -11.15 -27.40 17.62
CA ILE A 25 -10.55 -26.21 17.01
C ILE A 25 -9.28 -26.53 16.22
N CYS A 26 -8.51 -27.56 16.58
CA CYS A 26 -7.20 -27.84 15.96
C CYS A 26 -7.28 -28.56 14.61
N GLY A 27 -8.49 -28.92 14.15
CA GLY A 27 -8.73 -29.62 12.88
C GLY A 27 -9.87 -29.03 12.04
N GLN A 28 -10.38 -27.85 12.38
CA GLN A 28 -11.26 -27.13 11.44
C GLN A 28 -10.38 -26.66 10.28
N PRO A 29 -10.80 -26.80 9.01
CA PRO A 29 -10.17 -26.02 7.96
C PRO A 29 -10.20 -24.55 8.40
N PRO A 30 -9.12 -23.76 8.16
CA PRO A 30 -9.18 -22.32 8.39
C PRO A 30 -10.47 -21.81 7.76
N TYR A 31 -11.20 -20.97 8.48
CA TYR A 31 -12.40 -20.34 7.92
C TYR A 31 -11.92 -19.40 6.82
N GLU A 32 -11.80 -19.96 5.62
CA GLU A 32 -11.34 -19.26 4.42
C GLU A 32 -12.32 -18.12 4.15
N GLY A 33 -11.81 -16.90 4.18
CA GLY A 33 -12.60 -15.73 3.86
C GLY A 33 -13.07 -15.80 2.42
N GLN A 34 -14.29 -15.33 2.18
CA GLN A 34 -14.79 -15.09 0.84
C GLN A 34 -14.49 -13.65 0.42
N TRP A 35 -14.04 -13.50 -0.82
CA TRP A 35 -13.89 -12.20 -1.45
C TRP A 35 -15.25 -11.57 -1.72
N GLY A 36 -15.41 -10.33 -1.28
CA GLY A 36 -16.50 -9.47 -1.72
C GLY A 36 -16.35 -9.04 -3.18
N ALA A 37 -17.37 -8.36 -3.69
CA ALA A 37 -17.32 -7.77 -5.02
C ALA A 37 -16.19 -6.73 -5.13
N TRP A 38 -15.58 -6.64 -6.31
CA TRP A 38 -14.67 -5.55 -6.62
C TRP A 38 -15.40 -4.21 -6.61
N SER A 39 -14.77 -3.19 -6.04
CA SER A 39 -15.17 -1.81 -6.25
C SER A 39 -15.07 -1.44 -7.73
N GLY A 40 -15.73 -0.35 -8.09
CA GLY A 40 -15.40 0.34 -9.33
C GLY A 40 -13.91 0.72 -9.36
N TRP A 41 -13.39 0.93 -10.57
CA TRP A 41 -12.07 1.51 -10.74
C TRP A 41 -12.05 2.94 -10.20
N GLY A 42 -11.02 3.26 -9.42
CA GLY A 42 -10.80 4.62 -8.94
C GLY A 42 -10.46 5.58 -10.08
N THR A 43 -10.32 6.86 -9.76
CA THR A 43 -9.87 7.85 -10.73
C THR A 43 -8.43 7.58 -11.14
N CYS A 44 -8.13 7.86 -12.41
CA CYS A 44 -6.78 7.75 -12.93
C CYS A 44 -5.85 8.80 -12.27
N VAL A 45 -4.76 8.34 -11.63
CA VAL A 45 -3.79 9.21 -10.94
C VAL A 45 -2.37 8.96 -11.44
N TYR A 46 -1.54 10.00 -11.39
CA TYR A 46 -0.12 9.91 -11.73
C TYR A 46 0.67 9.39 -10.52
N ALA A 47 1.14 8.14 -10.58
CA ALA A 47 1.94 7.50 -9.55
C ALA A 47 3.16 6.81 -10.19
N TYR A 48 4.32 6.89 -9.54
CA TYR A 48 5.55 6.24 -10.01
C TYR A 48 5.94 6.51 -11.47
N GLY A 49 5.58 7.68 -12.01
CA GLY A 49 5.92 8.06 -13.38
C GLY A 49 4.90 7.66 -14.45
N THR A 50 3.80 7.00 -14.08
CA THR A 50 2.75 6.57 -15.00
C THR A 50 1.35 6.84 -14.44
N TYR A 51 0.36 6.83 -15.32
CA TYR A 51 -1.05 6.96 -14.94
C TYR A 51 -1.64 5.58 -14.66
N SER A 52 -2.12 5.39 -13.43
CA SER A 52 -2.75 4.14 -13.01
C SER A 52 -4.05 4.39 -12.25
N GLU A 53 -4.98 3.45 -12.36
CA GLU A 53 -6.17 3.37 -11.53
C GLU A 53 -6.13 2.11 -10.66
N THR A 54 -6.68 2.23 -9.46
CA THR A 54 -6.70 1.15 -8.46
C THR A 54 -8.14 0.84 -8.11
N ARG A 55 -8.44 -0.43 -7.86
CA ARG A 55 -9.70 -0.89 -7.28
C ARG A 55 -9.42 -1.79 -6.09
N MET A 56 -10.41 -1.93 -5.22
CA MET A 56 -10.30 -2.73 -4.02
C MET A 56 -11.47 -3.70 -3.87
N ARG A 57 -11.25 -4.80 -3.17
CA ARG A 57 -12.29 -5.72 -2.72
C ARG A 57 -12.08 -6.02 -1.24
N TYR A 58 -13.18 -6.26 -0.53
CA TYR A 58 -13.12 -6.60 0.89
C TYR A 58 -13.03 -8.12 1.08
N CYS A 59 -12.27 -8.56 2.08
CA CYS A 59 -12.26 -9.96 2.53
C CYS A 59 -13.18 -10.10 3.74
N SER A 60 -14.10 -11.07 3.70
CA SER A 60 -15.06 -11.31 4.79
C SER A 60 -14.44 -11.89 6.08
N SER A 61 -13.18 -12.31 6.04
CA SER A 61 -12.39 -12.74 7.19
C SER A 61 -11.01 -12.05 7.20
N SER A 62 -10.12 -12.46 8.10
CA SER A 62 -8.74 -11.98 8.12
C SER A 62 -7.90 -12.49 6.93
N GLU A 63 -8.26 -13.62 6.34
CA GLU A 63 -7.48 -14.30 5.30
C GLU A 63 -8.42 -14.80 4.20
N CYS A 64 -8.20 -14.33 2.97
CA CYS A 64 -8.89 -14.82 1.79
C CYS A 64 -7.88 -15.49 0.84
N PRO A 65 -8.19 -16.65 0.26
CA PRO A 65 -7.27 -17.36 -0.60
C PRO A 65 -7.09 -16.64 -1.95
N GLY A 66 -5.89 -16.79 -2.52
CA GLY A 66 -5.65 -16.48 -3.94
C GLY A 66 -5.36 -15.02 -4.31
N GLY A 67 -4.85 -14.20 -3.38
CA GLY A 67 -4.18 -12.93 -3.72
C GLY A 67 -4.58 -11.74 -2.85
N ASP A 68 -4.43 -10.55 -3.41
CA ASP A 68 -4.59 -9.29 -2.68
C ASP A 68 -6.01 -8.72 -2.79
N GLY A 69 -6.33 -7.84 -1.83
CA GLY A 69 -7.55 -7.02 -1.85
C GLY A 69 -7.46 -5.76 -2.72
N SER A 70 -6.31 -5.52 -3.36
CA SER A 70 -6.03 -4.32 -4.16
C SER A 70 -5.47 -4.72 -5.52
N GLU A 71 -5.96 -4.07 -6.58
CA GLU A 71 -5.50 -4.28 -7.95
C GLU A 71 -5.27 -2.94 -8.63
N SER A 72 -4.16 -2.82 -9.37
CA SER A 72 -3.81 -1.61 -10.11
C SER A 72 -3.58 -1.92 -11.58
N ARG A 73 -4.03 -1.02 -12.46
CA ARG A 73 -3.80 -1.12 -13.91
C ARG A 73 -3.46 0.24 -14.52
N ALA A 74 -2.83 0.22 -15.69
CA ALA A 74 -2.60 1.41 -16.48
C ALA A 74 -3.93 1.98 -16.98
N CYS A 75 -4.05 3.31 -17.00
CA CYS A 75 -5.24 3.96 -17.52
C CYS A 75 -5.30 3.87 -19.04
N ASN A 76 -6.51 3.67 -19.57
CA ASN A 76 -6.79 3.77 -21.00
C ASN A 76 -8.14 4.47 -21.23
N PRO A 77 -8.18 5.70 -21.79
CA PRO A 77 -7.03 6.49 -22.25
C PRO A 77 -6.19 7.04 -21.09
N ILE A 78 -4.91 7.28 -21.36
CA ILE A 78 -4.07 8.07 -20.46
C ILE A 78 -4.59 9.52 -20.48
N PRO A 79 -4.83 10.17 -19.34
CA PRO A 79 -5.19 11.58 -19.30
C PRO A 79 -4.18 12.40 -20.10
N SER A 80 -4.64 13.13 -21.12
CA SER A 80 -3.81 13.96 -21.99
C SER A 80 -3.24 15.19 -21.29
N ILE A 81 -3.59 15.37 -20.02
CA ILE A 81 -3.06 16.39 -19.13
C ILE A 81 -1.92 15.70 -18.38
N PRO A 82 -0.63 15.93 -18.71
CA PRO A 82 0.43 15.68 -17.75
C PRO A 82 0.10 16.45 -16.46
N PRO A 83 0.68 16.14 -15.29
CA PRO A 83 0.71 17.13 -14.21
C PRO A 83 1.53 18.34 -14.70
N GLN A 84 0.91 19.20 -15.50
CA GLN A 84 1.49 20.37 -16.16
C GLN A 84 1.69 21.42 -15.08
N CYS A 85 2.77 21.29 -14.34
CA CYS A 85 3.27 22.30 -13.41
C CYS A 85 4.02 23.43 -14.17
N ASP A 86 3.63 23.70 -15.41
CA ASP A 86 4.40 24.57 -16.31
C ASP A 86 4.01 26.05 -16.18
N THR A 87 2.90 26.34 -15.49
CA THR A 87 2.59 27.70 -15.03
C THR A 87 2.63 27.74 -13.51
N CYS A 88 3.44 28.64 -12.93
CA CYS A 88 3.44 28.96 -11.50
C CYS A 88 2.14 29.68 -11.05
N GLY A 89 0.97 29.20 -11.51
CA GLY A 89 -0.36 29.70 -11.23
C GLY A 89 -1.31 28.64 -10.66
N CYS A 90 -0.80 27.50 -10.19
CA CYS A 90 -1.63 26.47 -9.57
C CYS A 90 -2.00 26.86 -8.14
N SER A 91 -3.24 27.33 -7.95
CA SER A 91 -3.92 27.44 -6.65
C SER A 91 -4.12 26.10 -5.95
N MET A 92 -3.86 24.97 -6.63
CA MET A 92 -4.12 23.61 -6.14
C MET A 92 -2.89 22.85 -5.63
N CYS A 93 -1.71 23.49 -5.52
CA CYS A 93 -0.52 22.85 -4.92
C CYS A 93 -0.58 22.75 -3.39
N GLN A 94 -1.69 23.11 -2.75
CA GLN A 94 -1.79 23.15 -1.29
C GLN A 94 -2.02 21.76 -0.66
N ASN A 95 -2.49 20.76 -1.42
CA ASN A 95 -2.89 19.46 -0.84
C ASN A 95 -2.35 18.21 -1.56
N THR A 96 -1.43 18.34 -2.51
CA THR A 96 -0.87 17.18 -3.23
C THR A 96 0.48 16.72 -2.63
N PRO A 97 0.61 15.46 -2.16
CA PRO A 97 1.91 14.87 -1.78
C PRO A 97 2.85 14.76 -3.00
N PRO A 98 4.18 14.59 -2.77
CA PRO A 98 5.22 15.16 -3.63
C PRO A 98 5.28 14.53 -5.03
N PRO A 99 5.22 15.37 -6.09
CA PRO A 99 6.46 15.66 -6.81
C PRO A 99 6.58 17.13 -7.28
N CYS A 100 6.32 18.12 -6.42
CA CYS A 100 6.49 19.54 -6.78
C CYS A 100 7.95 20.06 -6.66
N ILE A 101 8.95 19.18 -6.76
CA ILE A 101 10.39 19.52 -6.57
C ILE A 101 10.90 20.46 -7.69
N SER A 102 10.24 20.46 -8.86
CA SER A 102 10.61 21.30 -10.01
C SER A 102 10.30 22.79 -9.83
N CYS A 103 9.25 23.14 -9.09
CA CYS A 103 8.85 24.54 -8.85
C CYS A 103 9.79 25.25 -7.85
N GLY A 104 10.24 24.54 -6.80
CA GLY A 104 11.17 25.09 -5.81
C GLY A 104 12.57 25.38 -6.36
N ARG A 105 13.09 24.50 -7.23
CA ARG A 105 14.45 24.64 -7.80
C ARG A 105 14.57 25.87 -8.70
N LYS A 106 13.58 26.14 -9.57
CA LYS A 106 13.58 27.33 -10.46
C LYS A 106 13.54 28.64 -9.67
N LYS A 107 12.69 28.75 -8.64
CA LYS A 107 12.62 29.97 -7.79
C LYS A 107 13.93 30.22 -7.04
N ARG A 108 14.55 29.17 -6.48
CA ARG A 108 15.83 29.28 -5.77
C ARG A 108 16.97 29.72 -6.69
N LEU A 109 17.03 29.17 -7.90
CA LEU A 109 18.01 29.56 -8.91
C LEU A 109 17.78 31.00 -9.40
N ALA A 110 16.53 31.41 -9.64
CA ALA A 110 16.21 32.79 -10.02
C ALA A 110 16.57 33.79 -8.91
N MET A 111 16.32 33.45 -7.65
CA MET A 111 16.71 34.27 -6.50
C MET A 111 18.25 34.32 -6.34
N GLN A 112 18.94 33.19 -6.51
CA GLN A 112 20.41 33.13 -6.49
C GLN A 112 21.04 33.94 -7.62
N ALA A 113 20.48 33.89 -8.84
CA ALA A 113 20.93 34.69 -9.96
C ALA A 113 20.82 36.19 -9.66
N LYS A 114 19.67 36.63 -9.13
CA LYS A 114 19.47 38.03 -8.68
C LYS A 114 20.48 38.45 -7.61
N LEU A 115 20.73 37.59 -6.62
CA LEU A 115 21.73 37.85 -5.57
C LEU A 115 23.15 37.95 -6.14
N LEU A 116 23.49 37.12 -7.13
CA LEU A 116 24.78 37.17 -7.81
C LEU A 116 24.95 38.46 -8.63
N ASP A 117 23.89 38.93 -9.28
CA ASP A 117 23.93 40.18 -10.03
C ASP A 117 24.10 41.39 -9.10
N ILE A 118 23.37 41.43 -7.98
CA ILE A 118 23.57 42.45 -6.93
C ILE A 118 25.00 42.42 -6.38
N LYS A 119 25.55 41.21 -6.14
CA LYS A 119 26.92 41.05 -5.64
C LYS A 119 27.96 41.57 -6.64
N LYS A 120 27.77 41.31 -7.94
CA LYS A 120 28.66 41.82 -9.00
C LYS A 120 28.62 43.34 -9.06
N GLU A 121 27.43 43.94 -8.96
CA GLU A 121 27.28 45.39 -8.97
C GLU A 121 28.01 46.06 -7.79
N TYR A 122 27.86 45.50 -6.58
CA TYR A 122 28.54 45.99 -5.38
C TYR A 122 30.08 45.92 -5.52
N LEU A 123 30.61 44.78 -5.98
CA LEU A 123 32.04 44.60 -6.21
C LEU A 123 32.57 45.51 -7.32
N GLY A 124 31.77 45.79 -8.35
CA GLY A 124 32.11 46.74 -9.40
C GLY A 124 32.21 48.18 -8.91
N ARG A 125 31.43 48.57 -7.89
CA ARG A 125 31.55 49.91 -7.27
C ARG A 125 32.76 50.01 -6.34
N GLN A 126 33.12 48.96 -5.62
CA GLN A 126 34.27 48.98 -4.70
C GLN A 126 35.63 48.99 -5.42
N ASN A 127 35.73 48.44 -6.63
CA ASN A 127 36.98 48.45 -7.42
C ASN A 127 37.16 49.73 -8.28
N LYS A 128 36.24 50.69 -8.20
CA LYS A 128 36.28 51.96 -8.95
C LYS A 128 36.62 53.18 -8.08
N GLY A 129 36.91 52.98 -6.79
CA GLY A 129 37.46 53.98 -5.87
C GLY A 129 38.87 53.60 -5.47
#